data_AF-A0A8T2MJD4-F1
#
_entry.id   AF-A0A8T2MJD4-F1
#
_cell.length_a   1.000
_cell.length_b   1.000
_cell.length_c   1.000
_cell.angle_alpha   90.00
_cell.angle_beta   90.00
_cell.angle_gamma   90.00
#
_symmetry.space_group_name_H-M   'P 1'
#
loop_
_entity.id
_entity.type
_entity.pdbx_description
1 polymer ?
#
loop_
_entity_poly.entity_id
_entity_poly.type
_entity_poly.pdbx_seq_one_letter_code
_entity_poly.pdbx_strand_id
1 'polypeptide(L)'
;MEKTGSIESLESKPSASRQPSVDSLASSSTSKSDRSSLNRPPDGVSTSAEVSLDRALGNSNKLTEEEPLLLPQEAIQDMTKEVTYICPFVGAIRGTLFVTNYRLFFKCTDRDPGIVLNLPLGVISRVEKIGGGSNRGEVSYGLVCKDVRNLRFAHKAQEGSLKKSIFEVLMKFAFPVSHGMEIFAFQYGQIFPESGWKVYDPLTEYRRQLCDTYPSTLVVPVNIPDEELKRVAAFRAQGRIPVLSWIHPESQATVTRCSQPLVGVNGKRCKDDEKYLQAIMDANAQSHKLFIFDARPSVNAAANKARRSSLSHRPWLSLSPNPPGLPLGFLLTT
;
A
#
# COMPACT_ATOMS: atom_id res chain seq x y z
N MET A 1 54.08 -0.74 48.77
CA MET A 1 54.84 -1.89 48.25
C MET A 1 54.12 -2.39 47.00
N GLU A 2 54.67 -2.24 45.79
CA GLU A 2 55.76 -3.04 45.17
C GLU A 2 55.23 -4.35 44.55
N LYS A 3 55.18 -4.43 43.20
CA LYS A 3 56.20 -4.99 42.26
C LYS A 3 56.12 -6.54 42.23
N THR A 4 55.88 -7.25 41.11
CA THR A 4 56.48 -7.27 39.75
C THR A 4 55.56 -8.15 38.84
N GLY A 5 55.73 -8.33 37.52
CA GLY A 5 56.68 -7.80 36.53
C GLY A 5 56.40 -8.32 35.09
N SER A 6 57.05 -7.69 34.11
CA SER A 6 57.10 -7.90 32.64
C SER A 6 57.45 -9.35 32.17
N ILE A 7 57.41 -9.79 30.90
CA ILE A 7 58.01 -9.35 29.59
C ILE A 7 57.18 -10.06 28.46
N GLU A 8 56.77 -9.47 27.32
CA GLU A 8 57.47 -9.36 25.99
C GLU A 8 57.90 -10.73 25.34
N SER A 9 58.01 -10.97 24.01
CA SER A 9 57.92 -10.15 22.79
C SER A 9 57.78 -10.98 21.47
N LEU A 10 57.71 -10.30 20.30
CA LEU A 10 58.10 -10.69 18.91
C LEU A 10 57.24 -11.61 17.97
N GLU A 11 56.64 -10.96 16.97
CA GLU A 11 56.64 -11.15 15.48
C GLU A 11 56.71 -12.52 14.75
N SER A 12 55.97 -12.62 13.61
CA SER A 12 56.56 -12.88 12.26
C SER A 12 55.58 -12.72 11.08
N LYS A 13 56.11 -12.35 9.90
CA LYS A 13 55.49 -12.40 8.55
C LYS A 13 56.54 -12.85 7.51
N PRO A 14 56.23 -13.83 6.64
CA PRO A 14 56.35 -13.65 5.17
C PRO A 14 55.29 -14.46 4.37
N SER A 15 55.04 -14.28 3.06
CA SER A 15 55.36 -13.22 2.08
C SER A 15 54.24 -13.12 1.01
N ALA A 16 54.47 -13.43 -0.28
CA ALA A 16 53.44 -13.43 -1.35
C ALA A 16 53.80 -14.26 -2.60
N SER A 17 52.77 -14.76 -3.32
CA SER A 17 52.78 -15.08 -4.76
C SER A 17 51.34 -15.29 -5.23
N ARG A 18 50.93 -15.24 -6.50
CA ARG A 18 51.20 -14.45 -7.73
C ARG A 18 50.09 -14.93 -8.70
N GLN A 19 49.54 -14.08 -9.57
CA GLN A 19 48.40 -14.45 -10.45
C GLN A 19 48.84 -15.34 -11.64
N PRO A 20 47.89 -15.84 -12.47
CA PRO A 20 47.45 -15.02 -13.62
C PRO A 20 45.93 -14.98 -13.86
N SER A 21 45.53 -14.11 -14.79
CA SER A 21 44.17 -13.92 -15.30
C SER A 21 43.93 -14.61 -16.65
N VAL A 22 42.66 -14.81 -17.02
CA VAL A 22 42.20 -14.91 -18.42
C VAL A 22 40.83 -14.26 -18.54
N ASP A 23 40.56 -13.65 -19.70
CA ASP A 23 39.36 -12.87 -20.00
C ASP A 23 38.30 -13.64 -20.81
N SER A 24 37.13 -13.00 -20.92
CA SER A 24 36.42 -12.78 -22.19
C SER A 24 35.31 -13.72 -22.71
N LEU A 25 34.39 -13.03 -23.40
CA LEU A 25 33.45 -13.48 -24.43
C LEU A 25 32.14 -14.20 -24.01
N ALA A 26 31.22 -14.22 -24.97
CA ALA A 26 29.77 -14.33 -24.75
C ALA A 26 29.06 -15.04 -25.93
N SER A 27 27.72 -15.07 -25.85
CA SER A 27 26.74 -15.46 -26.89
C SER A 27 26.40 -16.95 -27.07
N SER A 28 25.07 -17.21 -27.08
CA SER A 28 24.28 -18.20 -27.84
C SER A 28 24.98 -19.45 -28.46
N SER A 29 24.41 -20.65 -28.36
CA SER A 29 23.11 -20.97 -28.99
C SER A 29 22.59 -22.43 -28.80
N THR A 30 21.26 -22.58 -28.90
CA THR A 30 20.45 -23.73 -29.39
C THR A 30 20.84 -25.22 -29.23
N SER A 31 19.95 -25.99 -28.58
CA SER A 31 19.36 -27.30 -29.00
C SER A 31 18.14 -27.62 -28.10
N LYS A 32 16.99 -28.24 -28.44
CA LYS A 32 16.36 -28.90 -29.62
C LYS A 32 16.53 -30.43 -29.86
N SER A 33 15.83 -31.25 -29.06
CA SER A 33 15.24 -32.57 -29.41
C SER A 33 14.54 -33.20 -28.17
N ASP A 34 13.39 -33.89 -28.21
CA ASP A 34 12.37 -34.01 -29.26
C ASP A 34 10.97 -34.47 -28.72
N ARG A 35 10.01 -34.62 -29.64
CA ARG A 35 8.63 -35.19 -29.58
C ARG A 35 8.44 -36.47 -28.72
N SER A 36 7.23 -36.89 -28.29
CA SER A 36 5.82 -36.38 -28.34
C SER A 36 4.93 -37.24 -27.41
N SER A 37 3.72 -36.87 -26.96
CA SER A 37 2.47 -36.97 -27.75
C SER A 37 1.24 -36.24 -27.17
N LEU A 38 0.56 -35.50 -28.06
CA LEU A 38 -0.88 -35.17 -28.10
C LEU A 38 -1.79 -35.46 -26.88
N ASN A 39 -2.35 -34.40 -26.29
CA ASN A 39 -3.81 -34.21 -26.25
C ASN A 39 -4.16 -32.70 -26.13
N ARG A 40 -5.35 -32.29 -26.57
CA ARG A 40 -5.73 -30.88 -26.78
C ARG A 40 -6.63 -30.35 -25.63
N PRO A 41 -6.42 -29.13 -25.11
CA PRO A 41 -7.21 -28.59 -23.99
C PRO A 41 -8.52 -27.91 -24.44
N PRO A 42 -9.49 -27.73 -23.52
CA PRO A 42 -10.52 -26.70 -23.62
C PRO A 42 -9.97 -25.31 -23.26
N ASP A 43 -10.65 -24.25 -23.69
CA ASP A 43 -10.13 -22.88 -23.67
C ASP A 43 -10.03 -22.24 -22.27
N GLY A 44 -9.01 -21.39 -22.08
CA GLY A 44 -8.80 -20.63 -20.85
C GLY A 44 -9.32 -19.20 -20.93
N VAL A 45 -9.87 -18.69 -19.82
CA VAL A 45 -10.29 -17.29 -19.68
C VAL A 45 -9.25 -16.52 -18.86
N SER A 46 -8.44 -15.71 -19.53
CA SER A 46 -7.60 -14.70 -18.88
C SER A 46 -8.43 -13.48 -18.50
N THR A 47 -8.49 -13.14 -17.21
CA THR A 47 -9.18 -11.94 -16.71
C THR A 47 -8.37 -10.68 -16.94
N SER A 48 -8.53 -10.06 -18.11
CA SER A 48 -8.03 -8.72 -18.42
C SER A 48 -9.06 -7.94 -19.24
N ALA A 49 -10.15 -7.53 -18.57
CA ALA A 49 -11.26 -6.80 -19.18
C ALA A 49 -11.11 -5.29 -18.94
N GLU A 50 -10.44 -4.58 -19.86
CA GLU A 50 -10.74 -3.16 -20.05
C GLU A 50 -12.14 -3.06 -20.65
N VAL A 51 -13.08 -2.46 -19.93
CA VAL A 51 -14.48 -2.34 -20.39
C VAL A 51 -14.60 -1.16 -21.34
N SER A 52 -14.40 -1.43 -22.64
CA SER A 52 -14.63 -0.44 -23.71
C SER A 52 -16.12 -0.05 -23.76
N LEU A 53 -16.45 1.12 -23.23
CA LEU A 53 -17.83 1.64 -23.15
C LEU A 53 -18.24 2.34 -24.46
N ASP A 54 -18.35 1.57 -25.55
CA ASP A 54 -18.69 2.10 -26.88
C ASP A 54 -19.77 1.26 -27.58
N ARG A 55 -21.06 1.57 -27.32
CA ARG A 55 -22.18 1.30 -28.24
C ARG A 55 -23.53 1.89 -27.80
N ALA A 56 -24.15 2.64 -28.73
CA ALA A 56 -25.52 3.17 -28.71
C ALA A 56 -25.87 4.11 -27.53
N LEU A 57 -26.42 5.31 -27.74
CA LEU A 57 -27.41 5.68 -28.75
C LEU A 57 -26.99 6.88 -29.60
N GLY A 58 -27.37 6.88 -30.88
CA GLY A 58 -27.18 8.04 -31.75
C GLY A 58 -28.33 9.04 -31.62
N ASN A 59 -27.98 10.33 -31.49
CA ASN A 59 -28.82 11.41 -32.00
C ASN A 59 -27.94 12.57 -32.44
N SER A 60 -28.28 13.23 -33.55
CA SER A 60 -27.35 14.09 -34.28
C SER A 60 -27.19 15.47 -33.65
N ASN A 61 -26.06 15.70 -32.97
CA ASN A 61 -25.46 17.02 -32.78
C ASN A 61 -23.96 16.90 -33.00
N LYS A 62 -23.34 17.92 -33.63
CA LYS A 62 -21.88 18.00 -33.77
C LYS A 62 -21.27 18.39 -32.43
N LEU A 63 -21.04 17.41 -31.56
CA LEU A 63 -20.18 17.57 -30.39
C LEU A 63 -18.78 17.97 -30.87
N THR A 64 -18.33 19.16 -30.47
CA THR A 64 -16.97 19.63 -30.72
C THR A 64 -16.00 18.82 -29.88
N GLU A 65 -15.02 18.18 -30.52
CA GLU A 65 -14.06 17.25 -29.89
C GLU A 65 -13.16 17.88 -28.80
N GLU A 66 -13.30 19.18 -28.51
CA GLU A 66 -12.52 19.87 -27.46
C GLU A 66 -12.93 19.49 -26.03
N GLU A 67 -14.20 19.15 -25.78
CA GLU A 67 -14.76 19.03 -24.43
C GLU A 67 -14.56 17.64 -23.78
N PRO A 68 -14.45 17.56 -22.44
CA PRO A 68 -14.37 16.28 -21.73
C PRO A 68 -15.70 15.50 -21.73
N LEU A 69 -15.63 14.19 -21.92
CA LEU A 69 -16.75 13.28 -21.66
C LEU A 69 -17.08 13.27 -20.15
N LEU A 70 -18.20 13.90 -19.78
CA LEU A 70 -18.65 14.08 -18.40
C LEU A 70 -19.27 12.80 -17.82
N LEU A 71 -19.04 12.54 -16.54
CA LEU A 71 -19.76 11.51 -15.77
C LEU A 71 -21.22 11.94 -15.51
N PRO A 72 -22.11 11.02 -15.15
CA PRO A 72 -23.43 11.38 -14.62
C PRO A 72 -23.33 12.40 -13.49
N GLN A 73 -24.08 13.50 -13.62
CA GLN A 73 -24.11 14.66 -12.70
C GLN A 73 -22.78 15.43 -12.55
N GLU A 74 -21.79 15.16 -13.40
CA GLU A 74 -20.64 16.04 -13.58
C GLU A 74 -21.02 17.24 -14.48
N ALA A 75 -20.57 18.43 -14.11
CA ALA A 75 -20.81 19.67 -14.85
C ALA A 75 -19.56 20.55 -14.85
N ILE A 76 -19.23 21.12 -16.02
CA ILE A 76 -18.16 22.10 -16.19
C ILE A 76 -18.51 23.37 -15.39
N GLN A 77 -17.58 23.83 -14.57
CA GLN A 77 -17.72 25.01 -13.69
C GLN A 77 -16.97 26.23 -14.27
N ASP A 78 -15.85 25.99 -14.96
CA ASP A 78 -15.13 27.00 -15.74
C ASP A 78 -14.27 26.33 -16.84
N MET A 79 -13.97 27.11 -17.89
CA MET A 79 -13.12 26.74 -19.02
C MET A 79 -12.22 27.91 -19.41
N THR A 80 -10.91 27.69 -19.41
CA THR A 80 -9.90 28.66 -19.86
C THR A 80 -9.13 28.09 -21.05
N LYS A 81 -9.17 28.78 -22.20
CA LYS A 81 -8.31 28.49 -23.38
C LYS A 81 -6.94 29.17 -23.25
N GLU A 82 -5.97 28.76 -24.06
CA GLU A 82 -4.56 29.22 -24.03
C GLU A 82 -3.82 28.99 -22.69
N VAL A 83 -4.25 28.04 -21.85
CA VAL A 83 -3.50 27.68 -20.64
C VAL A 83 -2.23 26.93 -21.03
N THR A 84 -1.10 27.35 -20.48
CA THR A 84 0.18 26.65 -20.61
C THR A 84 0.38 25.68 -19.46
N TYR A 85 0.27 24.38 -19.70
CA TYR A 85 0.75 23.35 -18.79
C TYR A 85 2.27 23.21 -18.93
N ILE A 86 3.00 23.34 -17.81
CA ILE A 86 4.44 23.18 -17.76
C ILE A 86 4.73 21.74 -17.33
N CYS A 87 4.85 20.84 -18.32
CA CYS A 87 5.10 19.43 -18.09
C CYS A 87 6.60 19.19 -17.80
N PRO A 88 6.96 18.50 -16.69
CA PRO A 88 8.37 18.19 -16.38
C PRO A 88 9.11 17.37 -17.45
N PHE A 89 8.37 16.61 -18.28
CA PHE A 89 8.95 15.62 -19.20
C PHE A 89 9.04 16.11 -20.67
N VAL A 90 8.14 17.00 -21.09
CA VAL A 90 8.00 17.43 -22.50
C VAL A 90 7.90 18.96 -22.67
N GLY A 91 8.13 19.71 -21.59
CA GLY A 91 8.19 21.17 -21.58
C GLY A 91 6.82 21.86 -21.49
N ALA A 92 6.81 23.14 -21.86
CA ALA A 92 5.60 23.96 -21.89
C ALA A 92 4.70 23.58 -23.08
N ILE A 93 3.41 23.34 -22.79
CA ILE A 93 2.39 22.94 -23.75
C ILE A 93 1.17 23.84 -23.56
N ARG A 94 0.68 24.47 -24.62
CA ARG A 94 -0.59 25.24 -24.59
C ARG A 94 -1.79 24.34 -24.92
N GLY A 95 -2.95 24.68 -24.37
CA GLY A 95 -4.18 23.93 -24.56
C GLY A 95 -5.36 24.57 -23.83
N THR A 96 -6.47 23.83 -23.73
CA THR A 96 -7.67 24.24 -22.98
C THR A 96 -7.72 23.50 -21.66
N LEU A 97 -8.01 24.25 -20.59
CA LEU A 97 -8.22 23.74 -19.24
C LEU A 97 -9.70 23.86 -18.86
N PHE A 98 -10.27 22.77 -18.37
CA PHE A 98 -11.62 22.68 -17.82
C PHE A 98 -11.53 22.30 -16.34
N VAL A 99 -12.40 22.89 -15.52
CA VAL A 99 -12.62 22.47 -14.13
C VAL A 99 -14.09 22.13 -13.96
N THR A 100 -14.38 20.91 -13.52
CA THR A 100 -15.74 20.42 -13.22
C THR A 100 -15.97 20.37 -11.71
N ASN A 101 -17.16 19.93 -11.28
CA ASN A 101 -17.42 19.57 -9.87
C ASN A 101 -16.70 18.27 -9.42
N TYR A 102 -16.01 17.56 -10.32
CA TYR A 102 -15.30 16.31 -10.03
C TYR A 102 -13.79 16.35 -10.31
N ARG A 103 -13.37 16.93 -11.43
CA ARG A 103 -11.98 16.85 -11.96
C ARG A 103 -11.52 18.13 -12.64
N LEU A 104 -10.21 18.30 -12.67
CA LEU A 104 -9.50 19.16 -13.60
C LEU A 104 -9.15 18.32 -14.83
N PHE A 105 -9.41 18.87 -16.02
CA PHE A 105 -9.13 18.24 -17.30
C PHE A 105 -8.43 19.23 -18.23
N PHE A 106 -7.23 18.88 -18.70
CA PHE A 106 -6.47 19.67 -19.65
C PHE A 106 -6.30 18.90 -20.96
N LYS A 107 -6.51 19.55 -22.10
CA LYS A 107 -6.33 18.98 -23.44
C LYS A 107 -5.53 19.92 -24.33
N CYS A 108 -4.48 19.38 -24.96
CA CYS A 108 -3.72 20.01 -26.03
C CYS A 108 -3.92 19.22 -27.34
N THR A 109 -4.33 19.92 -28.39
CA THR A 109 -4.50 19.41 -29.76
C THR A 109 -3.34 19.75 -30.69
N ASP A 110 -2.40 20.60 -30.25
CA ASP A 110 -1.28 21.12 -31.05
C ASP A 110 -0.15 20.08 -31.27
N ARG A 111 -0.40 18.81 -30.94
CA ARG A 111 0.50 17.67 -31.10
C ARG A 111 -0.30 16.42 -31.45
N ASP A 112 0.36 15.50 -32.15
CA ASP A 112 -0.16 14.17 -32.47
C ASP A 112 0.74 13.10 -31.81
N PRO A 113 0.22 12.19 -30.96
CA PRO A 113 -1.14 12.23 -30.39
C PRO A 113 -1.35 13.41 -29.44
N GLY A 114 -2.60 13.87 -29.32
CA GLY A 114 -2.99 14.97 -28.45
C GLY A 114 -2.74 14.66 -26.97
N ILE A 115 -2.22 15.65 -26.23
CA ILE A 115 -1.85 15.47 -24.81
C ILE A 115 -3.04 15.79 -23.92
N VAL A 116 -3.48 14.79 -23.15
CA VAL A 116 -4.59 14.89 -22.19
C VAL A 116 -4.09 14.64 -20.77
N LEU A 117 -4.52 15.46 -19.82
CA LEU A 117 -4.25 15.33 -18.39
C LEU A 117 -5.56 15.39 -17.62
N ASN A 118 -5.93 14.27 -16.98
CA ASN A 118 -7.14 14.10 -16.19
C ASN A 118 -6.77 13.95 -14.70
N LEU A 119 -7.38 14.75 -13.83
CA LEU A 119 -7.04 14.85 -12.41
C LEU A 119 -8.31 15.03 -11.55
N PRO A 120 -8.81 13.98 -10.88
CA PRO A 120 -9.90 14.13 -9.91
C PRO A 120 -9.52 15.13 -8.81
N LEU A 121 -10.38 16.12 -8.54
CA LEU A 121 -10.04 17.25 -7.68
C LEU A 121 -9.73 16.83 -6.24
N GLY A 122 -10.36 15.76 -5.75
CA GLY A 122 -10.07 15.17 -4.44
C GLY A 122 -8.63 14.65 -4.27
N VAL A 123 -7.85 14.49 -5.36
CA VAL A 123 -6.43 14.14 -5.32
C VAL A 123 -5.55 15.37 -5.02
N ILE A 124 -6.03 16.59 -5.25
CA ILE A 124 -5.29 17.81 -4.92
C ILE A 124 -5.16 17.93 -3.39
N SER A 125 -3.95 18.22 -2.92
CA SER A 125 -3.65 18.46 -1.50
C SER A 125 -3.53 19.94 -1.18
N ARG A 126 -3.02 20.76 -2.10
CA ARG A 126 -2.98 22.23 -2.01
C ARG A 126 -2.82 22.85 -3.40
N VAL A 127 -3.30 24.08 -3.54
CA VAL A 127 -3.13 24.93 -4.73
C VAL A 127 -2.27 26.12 -4.32
N GLU A 128 -1.21 26.40 -5.06
CA GLU A 128 -0.24 27.46 -4.81
C GLU A 128 -0.31 28.50 -5.93
N LYS A 129 -0.42 29.79 -5.60
CA LYS A 129 -0.24 30.86 -6.62
C LYS A 129 1.25 31.11 -6.81
N ILE A 130 1.73 31.01 -8.06
CA ILE A 130 3.14 31.13 -8.40
C ILE A 130 3.34 32.42 -9.20
N GLY A 131 4.07 33.38 -8.62
CA GLY A 131 4.23 34.71 -9.20
C GLY A 131 3.04 35.64 -8.97
N GLY A 132 3.21 36.90 -9.36
CA GLY A 132 2.23 37.97 -9.14
C GLY A 132 2.79 39.40 -9.16
N GLY A 133 4.12 39.56 -9.08
CA GLY A 133 4.82 40.86 -9.16
C GLY A 133 5.57 41.09 -10.47
N SER A 134 5.08 40.57 -11.61
CA SER A 134 5.74 40.73 -12.92
C SER A 134 4.87 41.51 -13.89
N ASN A 135 5.44 42.56 -14.48
CA ASN A 135 4.80 43.44 -15.49
C ASN A 135 4.52 42.73 -16.85
N ARG A 136 4.51 41.39 -16.89
CA ARG A 136 4.22 40.57 -18.08
C ARG A 136 2.78 40.03 -18.12
N GLY A 137 1.96 40.29 -17.08
CA GLY A 137 0.55 39.90 -17.05
C GLY A 137 0.29 38.38 -17.00
N GLU A 138 1.29 37.57 -16.68
CA GLU A 138 1.17 36.10 -16.64
C GLU A 138 1.03 35.61 -15.19
N VAL A 139 -0.02 34.81 -14.94
CA VAL A 139 -0.32 34.20 -13.63
C VAL A 139 -0.03 32.70 -13.72
N SER A 140 0.90 32.21 -12.91
CA SER A 140 1.11 30.77 -12.73
C SER A 140 0.42 30.26 -11.45
N TYR A 141 0.12 28.97 -11.42
CA TYR A 141 -0.22 28.25 -10.20
C TYR A 141 0.29 26.80 -10.23
N GLY A 142 0.56 26.25 -9.05
CA GLY A 142 1.00 24.88 -8.82
C GLY A 142 -0.06 24.08 -8.08
N LEU A 143 -0.23 22.81 -8.46
CA LEU A 143 -1.08 21.84 -7.77
C LEU A 143 -0.17 20.76 -7.19
N VAL A 144 -0.21 20.59 -5.87
CA VAL A 144 0.51 19.51 -5.18
C VAL A 144 -0.49 18.41 -4.87
N CYS A 145 -0.24 17.21 -5.38
CA CYS A 145 -1.22 16.13 -5.44
C CYS A 145 -0.84 14.96 -4.52
N LYS A 146 -1.85 14.28 -3.97
CA LYS A 146 -1.72 13.15 -3.02
C LYS A 146 -1.13 11.90 -3.66
N ASP A 147 -1.12 11.83 -4.98
CA ASP A 147 -0.53 10.78 -5.82
C ASP A 147 0.93 11.07 -6.22
N VAL A 148 1.64 11.88 -5.42
CA VAL A 148 3.06 12.24 -5.59
C VAL A 148 3.34 13.09 -6.84
N ARG A 149 2.31 13.64 -7.50
CA ARG A 149 2.46 14.55 -8.64
C ARG A 149 2.47 16.03 -8.24
N ASN A 150 3.30 16.81 -8.91
CA ASN A 150 3.26 18.27 -8.89
C ASN A 150 2.97 18.77 -10.31
N LEU A 151 1.93 19.59 -10.48
CA LEU A 151 1.46 20.06 -11.78
C LEU A 151 1.50 21.59 -11.78
N ARG A 152 2.06 22.21 -12.82
CA ARG A 152 2.15 23.68 -12.91
C ARG A 152 1.47 24.17 -14.19
N PHE A 153 0.65 25.20 -14.03
CA PHE A 153 -0.05 25.87 -15.12
C PHE A 153 0.29 27.36 -15.11
N ALA A 154 0.20 28.00 -16.28
CA ALA A 154 0.32 29.44 -16.46
C ALA A 154 -0.73 29.94 -17.46
N HIS A 155 -1.28 31.13 -17.24
CA HIS A 155 -2.18 31.78 -18.18
C HIS A 155 -1.97 33.31 -18.16
N LYS A 156 -2.33 33.98 -19.25
CA LYS A 156 -2.41 35.44 -19.27
C LYS A 156 -3.60 35.90 -18.43
N ALA A 157 -3.42 36.94 -17.64
CA ALA A 157 -4.52 37.64 -16.98
C ALA A 157 -5.40 38.32 -18.05
N GLN A 158 -6.72 38.13 -17.97
CA GLN A 158 -7.67 38.92 -18.75
C GLN A 158 -8.01 40.18 -17.97
N GLU A 159 -7.38 41.30 -18.32
CA GLU A 159 -7.71 42.61 -17.78
C GLU A 159 -9.18 42.96 -18.08
N GLY A 160 -9.89 43.54 -17.10
CA GLY A 160 -11.30 43.94 -17.23
C GLY A 160 -12.34 42.82 -17.12
N SER A 161 -11.96 41.56 -16.92
CA SER A 161 -12.93 40.46 -16.78
C SER A 161 -13.56 40.43 -15.39
N LEU A 162 -14.91 40.45 -15.32
CA LEU A 162 -15.69 40.20 -14.11
C LEU A 162 -15.80 38.70 -13.75
N LYS A 163 -15.22 37.81 -14.56
CA LYS A 163 -15.21 36.37 -14.25
C LYS A 163 -14.26 36.10 -13.08
N LYS A 164 -14.69 35.20 -12.20
CA LYS A 164 -13.81 34.59 -11.18
C LYS A 164 -12.61 33.95 -11.86
N SER A 165 -11.44 34.00 -11.21
CA SER A 165 -10.28 33.29 -11.74
C SER A 165 -10.52 31.78 -11.74
N ILE A 166 -10.00 31.08 -12.75
CA ILE A 166 -9.90 29.60 -12.75
C ILE A 166 -9.26 29.06 -11.45
N PHE A 167 -8.38 29.85 -10.82
CA PHE A 167 -7.81 29.57 -9.49
C PHE A 167 -8.87 29.54 -8.37
N GLU A 168 -9.81 30.48 -8.35
CA GLU A 168 -10.91 30.53 -7.36
C GLU A 168 -11.90 29.38 -7.56
N VAL A 169 -12.21 29.06 -8.82
CA VAL A 169 -13.07 27.93 -9.18
C VAL A 169 -12.40 26.62 -8.75
N LEU A 170 -11.11 26.46 -9.05
CA LEU A 170 -10.34 25.29 -8.64
C LEU A 170 -10.23 25.18 -7.11
N MET A 171 -9.96 26.27 -6.39
CA MET A 171 -9.98 26.30 -4.92
C MET A 171 -11.34 25.87 -4.36
N LYS A 172 -12.44 26.42 -4.90
CA LYS A 172 -13.80 26.09 -4.48
C LYS A 172 -14.11 24.60 -4.64
N PHE A 173 -13.86 24.03 -5.82
CA PHE A 173 -14.25 22.64 -6.12
C PHE A 173 -13.22 21.57 -5.72
N ALA A 174 -11.96 21.93 -5.48
CA ALA A 174 -10.98 21.01 -4.88
C ALA A 174 -11.13 20.85 -3.36
N PHE A 175 -11.67 21.85 -2.69
CA PHE A 175 -11.89 21.83 -1.24
C PHE A 175 -13.37 22.08 -0.90
N PRO A 176 -14.31 21.23 -1.39
CA PRO A 176 -15.74 21.51 -1.30
C PRO A 176 -16.23 21.65 0.15
N VAL A 177 -15.78 20.76 1.05
CA VAL A 177 -16.10 20.80 2.49
C VAL A 177 -15.66 22.13 3.13
N SER A 178 -14.49 22.65 2.76
CA SER A 178 -13.98 23.94 3.23
C SER A 178 -14.77 25.16 2.70
N HIS A 179 -15.61 24.95 1.68
CA HIS A 179 -16.49 25.97 1.09
C HIS A 179 -17.97 25.69 1.38
N GLY A 180 -18.29 24.81 2.35
CA GLY A 180 -19.66 24.48 2.73
C GLY A 180 -20.43 23.65 1.68
N MET A 181 -19.72 22.94 0.81
CA MET A 181 -20.31 22.10 -0.25
C MET A 181 -20.09 20.61 0.02
N GLU A 182 -20.99 19.79 -0.52
CA GLU A 182 -20.84 18.34 -0.56
C GLU A 182 -19.68 17.90 -1.47
N ILE A 183 -19.09 16.75 -1.17
CA ILE A 183 -18.17 16.05 -2.07
C ILE A 183 -18.94 15.43 -3.25
N PHE A 184 -18.32 15.33 -4.42
CA PHE A 184 -18.94 14.81 -5.65
C PHE A 184 -19.59 13.41 -5.48
N ALA A 185 -19.12 12.60 -4.52
CA ALA A 185 -19.71 11.29 -4.21
C ALA A 185 -21.21 11.35 -3.80
N PHE A 186 -21.74 12.49 -3.36
CA PHE A 186 -23.17 12.69 -3.09
C PHE A 186 -23.97 13.16 -4.32
N GLN A 187 -23.28 13.65 -5.37
CA GLN A 187 -23.89 14.15 -6.61
C GLN A 187 -23.86 13.09 -7.72
N TYR A 188 -22.83 12.24 -7.74
CA TYR A 188 -22.57 11.20 -8.74
C TYR A 188 -23.69 10.15 -8.80
N GLY A 189 -24.53 10.23 -9.84
CA GLY A 189 -25.70 9.36 -10.03
C GLY A 189 -25.50 8.20 -11.00
N GLN A 190 -24.28 7.67 -11.14
CA GLN A 190 -24.07 6.47 -11.95
C GLN A 190 -24.62 5.23 -11.23
N ILE A 191 -25.49 4.48 -11.91
CA ILE A 191 -26.08 3.24 -11.43
C ILE A 191 -25.22 2.06 -11.88
N PHE A 192 -24.93 1.14 -10.96
CA PHE A 192 -24.22 -0.12 -11.22
C PHE A 192 -25.15 -1.32 -10.93
N PRO A 193 -24.97 -2.48 -11.59
CA PRO A 193 -25.81 -3.66 -11.35
C PRO A 193 -25.71 -4.20 -9.92
N GLU A 194 -24.53 -4.08 -9.31
CA GLU A 194 -24.25 -4.51 -7.94
C GLU A 194 -24.11 -3.31 -7.00
N SER A 195 -24.58 -3.49 -5.75
CA SER A 195 -24.51 -2.45 -4.72
C SER A 195 -23.36 -2.77 -3.76
N GLY A 196 -22.24 -2.06 -3.88
CA GLY A 196 -21.07 -2.24 -3.00
C GLY A 196 -21.38 -2.11 -1.50
N TRP A 197 -22.42 -1.35 -1.14
CA TRP A 197 -22.94 -1.24 0.23
C TRP A 197 -23.48 -2.56 0.81
N LYS A 198 -23.80 -3.55 -0.02
CA LYS A 198 -24.29 -4.88 0.39
C LYS A 198 -23.20 -5.95 0.53
N VAL A 199 -21.93 -5.59 0.32
CA VAL A 199 -20.77 -6.52 0.45
C VAL A 199 -20.50 -6.89 1.92
N TYR A 200 -20.96 -6.08 2.87
CA TYR A 200 -20.79 -6.31 4.30
C TYR A 200 -22.12 -6.75 4.96
N ASP A 201 -22.09 -7.90 5.66
CA ASP A 201 -23.20 -8.44 6.45
C ASP A 201 -22.87 -8.43 7.94
N PRO A 202 -23.54 -7.59 8.77
CA PRO A 202 -23.37 -7.56 10.21
C PRO A 202 -23.67 -8.89 10.93
N LEU A 203 -24.49 -9.78 10.38
CA LEU A 203 -24.80 -11.08 11.01
C LEU A 203 -23.67 -12.09 10.79
N THR A 204 -23.08 -12.11 9.59
CA THR A 204 -21.86 -12.90 9.32
C THR A 204 -20.65 -12.33 10.04
N GLU A 205 -20.56 -11.01 10.22
CA GLU A 205 -19.57 -10.40 11.10
C GLU A 205 -19.82 -10.76 12.58
N TYR A 206 -21.06 -10.74 13.08
CA TYR A 206 -21.35 -11.09 14.48
C TYR A 206 -20.96 -12.54 14.86
N ARG A 207 -20.92 -13.48 13.90
CA ARG A 207 -20.41 -14.85 14.13
C ARG A 207 -18.93 -14.91 14.50
N ARG A 208 -18.19 -13.81 14.41
CA ARG A 208 -16.76 -13.70 14.73
C ARG A 208 -16.38 -13.82 16.22
N GLN A 209 -17.34 -13.59 17.12
CA GLN A 209 -17.38 -13.54 18.61
C GLN A 209 -16.10 -13.65 19.48
N LEU A 210 -15.06 -14.40 19.09
CA LEU A 210 -13.78 -14.50 19.82
C LEU A 210 -12.91 -13.22 19.69
N CYS A 211 -13.18 -12.39 18.69
CA CYS A 211 -12.44 -11.17 18.34
C CYS A 211 -13.31 -10.33 17.38
N ASP A 212 -12.92 -9.09 17.06
CA ASP A 212 -13.63 -8.23 16.07
C ASP A 212 -12.83 -7.94 14.77
N THR A 213 -11.56 -8.36 14.63
CA THR A 213 -10.67 -7.93 13.51
C THR A 213 -10.00 -9.07 12.69
N TYR A 214 -10.59 -10.26 12.69
CA TYR A 214 -10.17 -11.52 12.04
C TYR A 214 -11.27 -12.02 11.04
N PRO A 215 -11.11 -13.16 10.33
CA PRO A 215 -12.23 -13.77 9.58
C PRO A 215 -13.21 -14.53 10.50
N SER A 216 -14.41 -14.86 10.01
CA SER A 216 -15.45 -15.59 10.76
C SER A 216 -15.14 -17.07 11.02
N THR A 217 -14.26 -17.68 10.21
CA THR A 217 -13.74 -19.04 10.42
C THR A 217 -12.25 -18.97 10.76
N LEU A 218 -11.83 -19.65 11.82
CA LEU A 218 -10.44 -19.71 12.28
C LEU A 218 -9.96 -21.16 12.25
N VAL A 219 -8.69 -21.38 11.90
CA VAL A 219 -8.05 -22.70 11.95
C VAL A 219 -6.98 -22.68 13.06
N VAL A 220 -7.11 -23.65 13.97
CA VAL A 220 -6.41 -23.76 15.26
C VAL A 220 -5.96 -25.22 15.49
N PRO A 221 -5.04 -25.52 16.44
CA PRO A 221 -4.68 -26.90 16.76
C PRO A 221 -5.88 -27.70 17.29
N VAL A 222 -6.09 -28.90 16.75
CA VAL A 222 -7.28 -29.76 17.00
C VAL A 222 -7.44 -30.21 18.46
N ASN A 223 -6.37 -30.14 19.26
CA ASN A 223 -6.33 -30.51 20.67
C ASN A 223 -6.62 -29.33 21.64
N ILE A 224 -7.07 -28.18 21.12
CA ILE A 224 -7.43 -27.00 21.91
C ILE A 224 -8.95 -26.75 21.81
N PRO A 225 -9.71 -26.82 22.92
CA PRO A 225 -11.14 -26.49 22.94
C PRO A 225 -11.40 -24.98 22.98
N ASP A 226 -12.59 -24.56 22.55
CA ASP A 226 -13.00 -23.14 22.48
C ASP A 226 -12.87 -22.37 23.81
N GLU A 227 -13.07 -23.05 24.95
CA GLU A 227 -12.90 -22.43 26.28
C GLU A 227 -11.42 -22.11 26.59
N GLU A 228 -10.46 -22.82 25.99
CA GLU A 228 -9.05 -22.42 26.01
C GLU A 228 -8.80 -21.27 25.03
N LEU A 229 -9.37 -21.30 23.82
CA LEU A 229 -9.24 -20.19 22.85
C LEU A 229 -9.67 -18.85 23.45
N LYS A 230 -10.76 -18.82 24.23
CA LYS A 230 -11.21 -17.62 24.97
C LYS A 230 -10.17 -17.09 25.96
N ARG A 231 -9.42 -17.98 26.64
CA ARG A 231 -8.36 -17.60 27.60
C ARG A 231 -7.08 -17.15 26.89
N VAL A 232 -6.73 -17.78 25.76
CA VAL A 232 -5.66 -17.30 24.86
C VAL A 232 -6.02 -15.92 24.31
N ALA A 233 -7.27 -15.69 23.91
CA ALA A 233 -7.77 -14.40 23.43
C ALA A 233 -7.66 -13.30 24.50
N ALA A 234 -8.02 -13.61 25.75
CA ALA A 234 -7.86 -12.69 26.89
C ALA A 234 -6.39 -12.31 27.17
N PHE A 235 -5.41 -13.08 26.69
CA PHE A 235 -3.98 -12.76 26.79
C PHE A 235 -3.37 -12.19 25.50
N ARG A 236 -4.16 -11.98 24.44
CA ARG A 236 -3.72 -11.44 23.15
C ARG A 236 -4.37 -10.09 22.87
N ALA A 237 -3.63 -9.16 22.25
CA ALA A 237 -4.17 -7.83 21.99
C ALA A 237 -5.39 -7.90 21.05
N GLN A 238 -6.50 -7.28 21.45
CA GLN A 238 -7.78 -7.31 20.73
C GLN A 238 -8.33 -8.73 20.47
N GLY A 239 -7.97 -9.73 21.28
CA GLY A 239 -8.41 -11.13 21.09
C GLY A 239 -7.76 -11.85 19.89
N ARG A 240 -6.77 -11.24 19.24
CA ARG A 240 -6.11 -11.77 18.02
C ARG A 240 -5.13 -12.88 18.39
N ILE A 241 -5.66 -14.07 18.65
CA ILE A 241 -4.92 -15.31 18.96
C ILE A 241 -4.09 -15.82 17.77
N PRO A 242 -3.08 -16.69 17.97
CA PRO A 242 -2.41 -17.31 16.84
C PRO A 242 -3.36 -18.21 16.03
N VAL A 243 -3.46 -17.95 14.73
CA VAL A 243 -4.29 -18.75 13.79
C VAL A 243 -3.50 -19.11 12.56
N LEU A 244 -3.83 -20.25 11.94
CA LEU A 244 -3.17 -20.69 10.71
C LEU A 244 -3.38 -19.66 9.60
N SER A 245 -2.33 -19.44 8.81
CA SER A 245 -2.36 -18.63 7.59
C SER A 245 -1.89 -19.42 6.37
N TRP A 246 -0.98 -20.38 6.56
CA TRP A 246 -0.52 -21.30 5.53
C TRP A 246 0.11 -22.55 6.18
N ILE A 247 0.16 -23.68 5.46
CA ILE A 247 0.84 -24.91 5.87
C ILE A 247 1.61 -25.51 4.70
N HIS A 248 2.83 -25.99 4.96
CA HIS A 248 3.66 -26.64 3.96
C HIS A 248 3.10 -28.04 3.60
N PRO A 249 2.84 -28.35 2.31
CA PRO A 249 2.12 -29.57 1.93
C PRO A 249 2.81 -30.88 2.32
N GLU A 250 4.15 -30.91 2.29
CA GLU A 250 4.94 -32.09 2.70
C GLU A 250 5.28 -32.05 4.20
N SER A 251 6.15 -31.12 4.61
CA SER A 251 6.70 -31.05 5.99
C SER A 251 5.70 -30.65 7.10
N GLN A 252 4.45 -30.32 6.78
CA GLN A 252 3.41 -29.82 7.71
C GLN A 252 3.80 -28.55 8.49
N ALA A 253 4.89 -27.88 8.10
CA ALA A 253 5.36 -26.67 8.75
C ALA A 253 4.37 -25.50 8.54
N THR A 254 3.81 -24.97 9.62
CA THR A 254 2.76 -23.94 9.58
C THR A 254 3.32 -22.52 9.64
N VAL A 255 2.75 -21.60 8.86
CA VAL A 255 2.78 -20.16 9.13
C VAL A 255 1.50 -19.79 9.88
N THR A 256 1.66 -19.30 11.10
CA THR A 256 0.57 -18.79 11.96
C THR A 256 0.75 -17.29 12.19
N ARG A 257 -0.36 -16.56 12.43
CA ARG A 257 -0.34 -15.12 12.71
C ARG A 257 -1.11 -14.77 13.97
N CYS A 258 -0.59 -13.84 14.77
CA CYS A 258 -1.19 -13.38 16.01
C CYS A 258 -0.94 -11.87 16.25
N SER A 259 -1.55 -11.33 17.29
CA SER A 259 -1.07 -10.11 17.93
C SER A 259 -0.01 -10.35 19.01
N GLN A 260 0.67 -9.28 19.41
CA GLN A 260 1.51 -9.26 20.62
C GLN A 260 0.75 -9.70 21.90
N PRO A 261 1.35 -10.55 22.77
CA PRO A 261 0.75 -10.97 24.03
C PRO A 261 0.70 -9.85 25.09
N LEU A 262 -0.20 -9.97 26.07
CA LEU A 262 -0.47 -8.98 27.13
C LEU A 262 0.49 -9.10 28.35
N VAL A 263 1.76 -9.41 28.10
CA VAL A 263 2.80 -9.70 29.11
C VAL A 263 3.02 -8.54 30.11
N GLY A 264 3.00 -7.30 29.62
CA GLY A 264 3.32 -6.10 30.41
C GLY A 264 4.76 -6.09 30.95
N VAL A 265 5.06 -5.19 31.88
CA VAL A 265 6.39 -5.12 32.53
C VAL A 265 6.60 -6.24 33.55
N ASN A 266 5.60 -6.47 34.41
CA ASN A 266 5.57 -7.49 35.48
C ASN A 266 5.77 -8.95 35.00
N GLY A 267 5.73 -9.19 33.68
CA GLY A 267 5.88 -10.53 33.13
C GLY A 267 4.75 -11.48 33.45
N LYS A 268 3.52 -11.01 33.22
CA LYS A 268 2.36 -11.90 33.16
C LYS A 268 2.61 -12.97 32.09
N ARG A 269 2.43 -14.22 32.49
CA ARG A 269 2.45 -15.42 31.65
C ARG A 269 1.03 -16.00 31.62
N CYS A 270 0.66 -16.67 30.54
CA CYS A 270 -0.63 -17.34 30.40
C CYS A 270 -0.38 -18.80 30.06
N LYS A 271 -0.81 -19.71 30.94
CA LYS A 271 -0.61 -21.15 30.75
C LYS A 271 -1.33 -21.66 29.50
N ASP A 272 -2.51 -21.12 29.21
CA ASP A 272 -3.28 -21.47 28.02
C ASP A 272 -2.58 -21.00 26.74
N ASP A 273 -2.04 -19.76 26.69
CA ASP A 273 -1.26 -19.27 25.54
C ASP A 273 0.04 -20.06 25.34
N GLU A 274 0.72 -20.44 26.42
CA GLU A 274 1.93 -21.26 26.35
C GLU A 274 1.64 -22.70 25.91
N LYS A 275 0.55 -23.33 26.41
CA LYS A 275 0.03 -24.61 25.92
C LYS A 275 -0.38 -24.53 24.45
N TYR A 276 -0.96 -23.42 24.04
CA TYR A 276 -1.41 -23.19 22.67
C TYR A 276 -0.23 -23.07 21.68
N LEU A 277 0.84 -22.36 22.08
CA LEU A 277 2.09 -22.32 21.31
C LEU A 277 2.78 -23.69 21.26
N GLN A 278 2.75 -24.46 22.36
CA GLN A 278 3.24 -25.84 22.38
C GLN A 278 2.45 -26.72 21.41
N ALA A 279 1.12 -26.62 21.37
CA ALA A 279 0.26 -27.38 20.45
C ALA A 279 0.51 -27.04 18.96
N ILE A 280 0.90 -25.79 18.64
CA ILE A 280 1.33 -25.40 17.29
C ILE A 280 2.68 -26.05 16.94
N MET A 281 3.57 -26.22 17.92
CA MET A 281 4.86 -26.91 17.71
C MET A 281 4.67 -28.43 17.55
N ASP A 282 3.88 -29.05 18.44
CA ASP A 282 3.60 -30.50 18.44
C ASP A 282 2.88 -30.96 17.17
N ALA A 283 2.12 -30.07 16.51
CA ALA A 283 1.48 -30.34 15.22
C ALA A 283 2.50 -30.56 14.07
N ASN A 284 3.75 -30.11 14.22
CA ASN A 284 4.83 -30.35 13.28
C ASN A 284 5.81 -31.43 13.81
N ALA A 285 5.50 -32.70 13.53
CA ALA A 285 6.33 -33.84 13.92
C ALA A 285 7.78 -33.81 13.37
N GLN A 286 8.13 -32.90 12.46
CA GLN A 286 9.48 -32.73 11.92
C GLN A 286 10.32 -31.66 12.66
N SER A 287 9.76 -30.91 13.63
CA SER A 287 10.48 -29.86 14.36
C SER A 287 10.17 -29.84 15.86
N HIS A 288 11.23 -29.88 16.68
CA HIS A 288 11.16 -29.64 18.12
C HIS A 288 11.31 -28.14 18.49
N LYS A 289 11.14 -27.22 17.52
CA LYS A 289 11.27 -25.76 17.69
C LYS A 289 10.22 -24.99 16.89
N LEU A 290 9.55 -24.05 17.57
CA LEU A 290 8.70 -23.01 16.98
C LEU A 290 9.45 -21.67 16.98
N PHE A 291 9.42 -20.96 15.85
CA PHE A 291 10.08 -19.66 15.71
C PHE A 291 9.07 -18.52 15.75
N ILE A 292 9.28 -17.55 16.64
CA ILE A 292 8.41 -16.38 16.81
C ILE A 292 9.08 -15.14 16.20
N PHE A 293 8.47 -14.60 15.16
CA PHE A 293 8.92 -13.42 14.44
C PHE A 293 8.06 -12.21 14.83
N ASP A 294 8.61 -11.35 15.70
CA ASP A 294 8.05 -10.03 15.95
C ASP A 294 8.47 -9.09 14.79
N ALA A 295 7.49 -8.55 14.06
CA ALA A 295 7.75 -7.68 12.92
C ALA A 295 8.30 -6.29 13.31
N ARG A 296 8.40 -5.99 14.61
CA ARG A 296 8.81 -4.69 15.15
C ARG A 296 10.29 -4.69 15.53
N PRO A 297 11.01 -3.56 15.35
CA PRO A 297 12.31 -3.37 15.99
C PRO A 297 12.25 -3.63 17.50
N SER A 298 13.32 -4.18 18.07
CA SER A 298 13.38 -4.59 19.49
C SER A 298 13.02 -3.45 20.47
N VAL A 299 13.42 -2.21 20.15
CA VAL A 299 13.04 -0.99 20.88
C VAL A 299 11.53 -0.74 20.88
N ASN A 300 10.82 -1.03 19.78
CA ASN A 300 9.38 -0.85 19.66
C ASN A 300 8.60 -1.98 20.36
N ALA A 301 9.14 -3.20 20.39
CA ALA A 301 8.61 -4.29 21.21
C ALA A 301 8.75 -3.97 22.71
N ALA A 302 9.93 -3.51 23.15
CA ALA A 302 10.18 -3.06 24.52
C ALA A 302 9.30 -1.86 24.91
N ALA A 303 9.14 -0.87 24.02
CA ALA A 303 8.26 0.28 24.24
C ALA A 303 6.78 -0.12 24.38
N ASN A 304 6.30 -1.12 23.62
CA ASN A 304 4.93 -1.62 23.79
C ASN A 304 4.73 -2.41 25.09
N LYS A 305 5.75 -3.15 25.53
CA LYS A 305 5.78 -3.82 26.84
C LYS A 305 5.72 -2.80 27.98
N ALA A 306 6.45 -1.69 27.84
CA ALA A 306 6.44 -0.56 28.78
C ALA A 306 5.19 0.34 28.69
N ARG A 307 4.55 0.49 27.53
CA ARG A 307 3.30 1.27 27.38
C ARG A 307 2.13 0.67 28.17
N ARG A 308 2.24 -0.61 28.57
CA ARG A 308 1.30 -1.32 29.46
C ARG A 308 1.78 -1.31 30.93
N SER A 309 2.54 -0.27 31.33
CA SER A 309 3.20 -0.11 32.64
C SER A 309 2.64 1.00 33.52
N SER A 310 1.35 1.34 33.44
CA SER A 310 0.70 2.11 34.51
C SER A 310 0.71 1.36 35.87
N LEU A 311 1.05 0.07 35.88
CA LEU A 311 1.45 -0.69 37.08
C LEU A 311 2.86 -1.33 36.92
N SER A 312 3.86 -0.64 37.47
CA SER A 312 5.10 -1.14 38.11
C SER A 312 6.08 -2.13 37.44
N HIS A 313 7.30 -1.63 37.18
CA HIS A 313 8.62 -2.25 37.48
C HIS A 313 9.15 -3.51 36.72
N ARG A 314 10.45 -3.82 36.95
CA ARG A 314 11.45 -4.46 36.03
C ARG A 314 12.25 -5.61 36.73
N PRO A 315 13.18 -6.36 36.08
CA PRO A 315 13.53 -6.55 34.65
C PRO A 315 13.47 -8.05 34.21
N TRP A 316 14.19 -8.46 33.13
CA TRP A 316 14.05 -9.75 32.42
C TRP A 316 15.37 -10.35 31.89
N LEU A 317 15.33 -11.64 31.52
CA LEU A 317 16.33 -12.36 30.70
C LEU A 317 16.06 -12.23 29.17
N SER A 318 17.01 -12.68 28.34
CA SER A 318 17.15 -12.34 26.91
C SER A 318 16.79 -13.47 25.91
N LEU A 319 16.79 -13.12 24.61
CA LEU A 319 16.68 -14.01 23.44
C LEU A 319 17.93 -13.88 22.56
N SER A 320 18.24 -14.91 21.76
CA SER A 320 19.43 -14.99 20.87
C SER A 320 19.08 -15.06 19.37
N PRO A 321 20.02 -14.75 18.45
CA PRO A 321 19.76 -14.64 17.00
C PRO A 321 19.78 -15.98 16.23
N ASN A 322 19.33 -15.93 14.96
CA ASN A 322 19.11 -17.07 14.06
C ASN A 322 20.40 -17.66 13.43
N PRO A 323 20.42 -18.99 13.20
CA PRO A 323 21.09 -19.65 12.08
C PRO A 323 20.09 -20.01 10.94
N PRO A 324 20.54 -20.28 9.70
CA PRO A 324 19.68 -20.66 8.57
C PRO A 324 19.49 -22.19 8.41
N GLY A 325 18.38 -22.60 7.78
CA GLY A 325 18.28 -23.88 7.04
C GLY A 325 17.67 -25.10 7.77
N LEU A 326 16.36 -25.08 8.04
CA LEU A 326 15.52 -26.25 8.36
C LEU A 326 14.07 -26.02 7.88
N PRO A 327 13.19 -27.05 7.81
CA PRO A 327 11.74 -26.85 7.61
C PRO A 327 11.12 -26.19 8.85
N LEU A 328 10.55 -24.99 8.68
CA LEU A 328 10.30 -24.06 9.79
C LEU A 328 8.82 -23.81 10.06
N GLY A 329 8.37 -24.15 11.27
CA GLY A 329 7.12 -23.63 11.84
C GLY A 329 7.31 -22.18 12.31
N PHE A 330 6.47 -21.28 11.80
CA PHE A 330 6.57 -19.84 12.00
C PHE A 330 5.34 -19.28 12.72
N LEU A 331 5.58 -18.38 13.69
CA LEU A 331 4.57 -17.50 14.25
C LEU A 331 4.94 -16.03 13.97
N LEU A 332 4.14 -15.36 13.15
CA LEU A 332 4.24 -13.92 12.91
C LEU A 332 3.43 -13.15 13.97
N THR A 333 4.06 -12.20 14.67
CA THR A 333 3.36 -11.29 15.60
C THR A 333 3.26 -9.88 15.00
N THR A 334 2.02 -9.39 14.84
CA THR A 334 1.70 -8.03 14.40
C THR A 334 1.34 -7.12 15.58
#